data_AF-A0A527G8T3-F1
#
_entry.id   AF-A0A527G8T3-F1
#
_cell.length_a   1.000
_cell.length_b   1.000
_cell.length_c   1.000
_cell.angle_alpha   90.00
_cell.angle_beta   90.00
_cell.angle_gamma   90.00
#
_symmetry.space_group_name_H-M   'P 1'
#
loop_
_entity.id
_entity.type
_entity.pdbx_description
1 polymer ?
#
loop_
_entity_poly.entity_id
_entity_poly.type
_entity_poly.pdbx_seq_one_letter_code
_entity_poly.pdbx_strand_id
1 'polypeptide(L)' 'MKTVFSPLHAGHAGQMELVTSAIVPGFEKPSRAEFIKARVESEKLGPIIAPHEHDLAAAKRIHKSDYIDFLP' A
#
# COMPACT_ATOMS: atom_id res chain seq x y z
N MET A 1 -9.60 18.49 1.09
CA MET A 1 -9.56 17.07 1.54
C MET A 1 -8.15 16.76 2.01
N LYS A 2 -7.95 15.92 3.04
CA LYS A 2 -6.59 15.49 3.43
C LYS A 2 -6.29 14.14 2.80
N THR A 3 -5.08 13.95 2.28
CA THR A 3 -4.60 12.67 1.77
C THR A 3 -3.54 12.13 2.72
N VAL A 4 -3.68 10.87 3.14
CA VAL A 4 -2.67 10.18 3.96
C VAL A 4 -1.86 9.27 3.03
N PHE A 5 -0.53 9.45 3.01
CA PHE A 5 0.38 8.72 2.12
C PHE A 5 1.65 8.32 2.87
N SER A 6 2.07 7.07 2.71
CA SER A 6 3.32 6.56 3.29
C SER A 6 4.28 6.13 2.19
N PRO A 7 5.53 6.62 2.15
CA PRO A 7 6.52 6.14 1.18
C PRO A 7 6.91 4.67 1.39
N LEU A 8 6.56 4.07 2.54
CA LEU A 8 6.82 2.65 2.83
C LEU A 8 6.06 1.69 1.91
N HIS A 9 5.05 2.17 1.16
CA HIS A 9 4.37 1.37 0.13
C HIS A 9 5.38 0.77 -0.89
N ALA A 10 6.47 1.48 -1.17
CA ALA A 10 7.51 1.04 -2.09
C ALA A 10 8.28 -0.20 -1.59
N GLY A 11 8.20 -0.52 -0.29
CA GLY A 11 8.81 -1.72 0.29
C GLY A 11 8.19 -3.03 -0.21
N HIS A 12 6.96 -2.98 -0.76
CA HIS A 12 6.29 -4.13 -1.36
C HIS A 12 6.57 -4.29 -2.87
N ALA A 13 7.66 -3.72 -3.38
CA ALA A 13 8.03 -3.81 -4.79
C ALA A 13 8.50 -5.23 -5.20
N GLY A 14 8.64 -5.43 -6.51
CA GLY A 14 9.32 -6.61 -7.08
C GLY A 14 8.56 -7.93 -7.00
N GLN A 15 7.28 -7.89 -6.65
CA GLN A 15 6.45 -9.09 -6.63
C GLN A 15 6.26 -9.66 -8.03
N MET A 16 6.14 -10.99 -8.10
CA MET A 16 5.76 -11.71 -9.30
C MET A 16 4.32 -12.20 -9.15
N GLU A 17 3.59 -12.24 -10.27
CA GLU A 17 2.18 -12.61 -10.30
C GLU A 17 1.98 -13.79 -11.26
N LEU A 18 1.22 -14.79 -10.83
CA LEU A 18 0.80 -15.90 -11.68
C LEU A 18 -0.46 -15.46 -12.45
N VAL A 19 -0.31 -15.26 -13.74
CA VAL A 19 -1.41 -14.86 -14.63
C VAL A 19 -1.61 -15.98 -15.63
N THR A 20 -2.79 -16.60 -15.55
CA THR A 20 -3.16 -17.81 -16.30
C THR A 20 -2.12 -18.92 -16.14
N SER A 21 -1.14 -18.99 -17.04
CA SER A 21 -0.11 -20.02 -17.10
C SER A 21 1.32 -19.45 -17.06
N ALA A 22 1.50 -18.17 -16.74
CA ALA A 22 2.80 -17.52 -16.72
C ALA A 22 3.05 -16.74 -15.42
N ILE A 23 4.29 -16.80 -14.94
CA ILE A 23 4.79 -15.93 -13.88
C ILE A 23 5.31 -14.66 -14.54
N VAL A 24 4.68 -13.53 -14.26
CA VAL A 24 5.01 -12.21 -14.82
C VAL A 24 5.30 -11.22 -13.71
N PRO A 25 5.96 -10.07 -13.98
CA PRO A 25 6.06 -9.00 -12.99
C PRO A 25 4.65 -8.57 -12.54
N GLY A 26 4.47 -8.38 -11.24
CA GLY A 26 3.16 -8.00 -10.68
C GLY A 26 2.60 -6.73 -11.29
N PHE A 27 1.29 -6.68 -11.49
CA PHE A 27 0.61 -5.48 -11.96
C PHE A 27 0.45 -4.42 -10.87
N GLU A 28 0.37 -4.86 -9.61
CA GLU A 28 0.44 -4.01 -8.43
C GLU A 28 1.87 -3.49 -8.26
N LYS A 29 2.15 -2.33 -8.86
CA LYS A 29 3.48 -1.71 -8.87
C LYS A 29 3.47 -0.42 -8.04
N PRO A 30 4.60 -0.06 -7.39
CA PRO A 30 4.73 1.22 -6.68
C PRO A 30 4.39 2.45 -7.53
N SER A 31 4.59 2.39 -8.86
CA SER A 31 4.24 3.48 -9.78
C SER A 31 2.76 3.87 -9.72
N ARG A 32 1.86 2.95 -9.35
CA ARG A 32 0.43 3.25 -9.19
C ARG A 32 0.20 4.32 -8.13
N ALA A 33 0.84 4.16 -6.96
CA ALA A 33 0.73 5.11 -5.87
C ALA A 33 1.36 6.47 -6.24
N GLU A 34 2.47 6.47 -6.98
CA GLU A 34 3.11 7.71 -7.45
C GLU A 34 2.26 8.46 -8.47
N PHE A 35 1.63 7.77 -9.43
CA PHE A 35 0.72 8.41 -10.39
C PHE A 35 -0.48 9.06 -9.70
N ILE A 36 -1.05 8.37 -8.69
CA ILE A 36 -2.16 8.92 -7.90
C ILE A 36 -1.68 10.12 -7.09
N LYS A 37 -0.56 10.01 -6.37
CA LYS A 37 0.02 11.11 -5.60
C LYS A 37 0.26 12.34 -6.47
N ALA A 38 0.89 12.17 -7.64
CA ALA A 38 1.13 13.25 -8.58
C ALA A 38 -0.16 13.94 -9.03
N ARG A 39 -1.24 13.16 -9.27
CA ARG A 39 -2.55 13.73 -9.61
C ARG A 39 -3.19 14.47 -8.42
N VAL A 40 -3.08 13.93 -7.20
CA VAL A 40 -3.55 14.62 -5.98
C VAL A 40 -2.85 15.97 -5.82
N GLU A 41 -1.54 16.02 -6.07
CA GLU A 41 -0.73 17.24 -6.03
C GLU A 41 -1.12 18.22 -7.14
N SER A 42 -1.29 17.76 -8.39
CA SER A 42 -1.63 18.61 -9.54
C SER A 42 -3.00 19.27 -9.38
N GLU A 43 -3.99 18.52 -8.88
CA GLU A 43 -5.35 19.00 -8.69
C GLU A 43 -5.53 19.75 -7.36
N LYS A 44 -4.48 19.87 -6.54
CA LYS A 44 -4.48 20.61 -5.27
C LYS A 44 -5.63 20.20 -4.34
N LEU A 45 -5.90 18.90 -4.22
CA LEU A 45 -7.04 18.38 -3.44
C LEU A 45 -6.92 18.67 -1.93
N GLY A 46 -5.73 19.03 -1.48
CA GLY A 46 -5.39 19.50 -0.14
C GLY A 46 -4.05 18.93 0.31
N PRO A 47 -3.74 18.95 1.62
CA PRO A 47 -2.44 18.51 2.11
C PRO A 47 -2.29 16.99 2.00
N ILE A 48 -1.08 16.56 1.64
CA ILE A 48 -0.62 15.18 1.75
C ILE A 48 0.19 15.06 3.03
N ILE A 49 -0.22 14.15 3.93
CA ILE A 49 0.38 13.94 5.23
C ILE A 49 0.82 12.50 5.40
N ALA A 50 1.84 12.27 6.25
CA ALA A 50 2.23 10.94 6.67
C ALA A 50 1.16 10.31 7.58
N PRO A 51 1.02 8.97 7.59
CA PRO A 51 0.15 8.30 8.56
C PRO A 51 0.70 8.42 9.98
N HIS A 52 -0.19 8.24 10.95
CA HIS A 52 0.22 7.89 12.31
C HIS A 52 0.51 6.40 12.41
N GLU A 53 1.47 6.02 13.24
CA GLU A 53 1.71 4.61 13.53
C GLU A 53 0.57 4.06 14.39
N HIS A 54 0.17 2.85 14.07
CA HIS A 54 -0.81 2.06 14.82
C HIS A 54 -0.23 0.68 15.03
N ASP A 55 -0.49 0.09 16.19
CA ASP A 55 -0.07 -1.28 16.47
C ASP A 55 -0.91 -2.32 15.71
N LEU A 56 -0.42 -3.56 15.70
CA LEU A 56 -1.14 -4.68 15.10
C LEU A 56 -2.39 -5.08 15.89
N ALA A 57 -2.60 -4.56 17.12
CA ALA A 57 -3.83 -4.82 17.86
C ALA A 57 -5.04 -4.27 17.13
N ALA A 58 -4.88 -3.19 16.35
CA ALA A 58 -5.93 -2.69 15.46
C ALA A 58 -6.34 -3.72 14.40
N ALA A 59 -5.38 -4.38 13.76
CA ALA A 59 -5.63 -5.40 12.74
C ALA A 59 -6.22 -6.70 13.34
N LYS A 60 -5.73 -7.12 14.51
CA LYS A 60 -6.18 -8.33 15.23
C LYS A 60 -7.63 -8.27 15.74
N ARG A 61 -8.29 -7.09 15.72
CA ARG A 61 -9.73 -6.98 15.98
C ARG A 61 -10.61 -7.47 14.82
N ILE A 62 -10.06 -7.52 13.61
CA ILE A 62 -10.78 -7.88 12.38
C ILE A 62 -10.28 -9.22 11.84
N HIS A 63 -8.96 -9.40 11.80
CA HIS A 63 -8.32 -10.61 11.32
C HIS A 63 -8.01 -11.57 12.45
N LYS A 64 -8.00 -12.88 12.16
CA LYS A 64 -7.50 -13.86 13.12
C LYS A 64 -6.04 -13.55 13.47
N SER A 65 -5.70 -13.71 14.74
CA SER A 65 -4.36 -13.35 15.23
C SER A 65 -3.26 -14.21 14.59
N ASP A 66 -3.53 -15.50 14.40
CA ASP A 66 -2.60 -16.43 13.74
C ASP A 66 -2.27 -16.04 12.29
N TYR A 67 -3.23 -15.48 11.56
CA TYR A 67 -3.00 -14.94 10.22
C TYR A 67 -2.10 -13.70 10.25
N ILE A 68 -2.31 -12.78 11.19
CA ILE A 68 -1.45 -11.60 11.34
C ILE A 68 -0.03 -11.99 11.74
N ASP A 69 0.12 -12.96 12.64
CA ASP A 69 1.43 -13.43 13.11
C ASP A 69 2.18 -14.28 12.07
N PHE A 70 1.49 -14.75 11.02
CA PHE A 70 2.08 -15.46 9.88
C PHE A 70 2.72 -14.52 8.84
N LEU A 71 2.23 -13.28 8.72
CA LEU A 71 2.73 -12.34 7.72
C LEU A 71 4.14 -11.82 8.09
N PRO A 72 5.04 -11.65 7.09
CA PRO A 72 6.43 -11.25 7.32
C PRO A 72 6.61 -9.78 7.73
#